data_AF-A0A845JXW4-F1
#
_entry.id   AF-A0A845JXW4-F1
#
_cell.length_a   1.000
_cell.length_b   1.000
_cell.length_c   1.000
_cell.angle_alpha   90.00
_cell.angle_beta   90.00
_cell.angle_gamma   90.00
#
_symmetry.space_group_name_H-M   'P 1'
#
loop_
_entity.id
_entity.type
_entity.pdbx_description
1 polymer ?
#
loop_
_entity_poly.entity_id
_entity_poly.type
_entity_poly.pdbx_seq_one_letter_code
_entity_poly.pdbx_strand_id
1 'polypeptide(L)'
;MSDPQRSELETGIARLLDWHRNSELTRMAEHLIQLKYRYQQGLKGEDIEWMRTEHKQFWNRIMDRAKPDLVAFLSTVEEDQVRQMEHEFIEKEDWLDKQSKMTADEAHASTLKWFVGLLEKWLGDLEPDQKQKISSWVKADPDWTAIKLKNRKKFQTELAQLLRSKNSLKENLNVWLHQPETSGPKIL
;
A
#
# COMPACT_ATOMS: atom_id res chain seq x y z
N MET A 1 9.02 -20.25 -9.89
CA MET A 1 9.77 -20.14 -8.62
C MET A 1 10.25 -21.52 -8.25
N SER A 2 11.53 -21.68 -7.88
CA SER A 2 12.06 -22.97 -7.44
C SER A 2 11.77 -23.23 -5.96
N ASP A 3 11.86 -24.49 -5.52
CA ASP A 3 11.64 -24.86 -4.11
C ASP A 3 12.60 -24.16 -3.14
N PRO A 4 13.91 -24.02 -3.44
CA PRO A 4 14.81 -23.25 -2.58
C PRO A 4 14.43 -21.77 -2.46
N GLN A 5 14.05 -21.12 -3.56
CA GLN A 5 13.61 -19.72 -3.56
C GLN A 5 12.34 -19.54 -2.71
N ARG A 6 11.40 -20.48 -2.82
CA ARG A 6 10.17 -20.48 -2.03
C ARG A 6 10.48 -20.62 -0.54
N SER A 7 11.33 -21.58 -0.17
CA SER A 7 11.69 -21.82 1.23
C SER A 7 12.39 -20.61 1.87
N GLU A 8 13.31 -19.95 1.16
CA GLU A 8 13.97 -18.72 1.65
C GLU A 8 12.95 -17.60 1.86
N LEU A 9 12.05 -17.38 0.90
CA LEU A 9 11.00 -16.37 1.00
C LEU A 9 10.06 -16.63 2.18
N GLU A 10 9.58 -17.87 2.33
CA GLU A 10 8.70 -18.27 3.44
C GLU A 10 9.37 -18.06 4.80
N THR A 11 10.66 -18.38 4.90
CA THR A 11 11.43 -18.17 6.13
C THR A 11 11.61 -16.67 6.43
N GLY A 12 11.93 -15.86 5.42
CA GLY A 12 12.01 -14.40 5.56
C GLY A 12 10.68 -13.78 6.00
N ILE A 13 9.57 -14.20 5.40
CA ILE A 13 8.22 -13.76 5.79
C ILE A 13 7.92 -14.16 7.24
N ALA A 14 8.24 -15.39 7.65
CA ALA A 14 8.02 -15.84 9.01
C ALA A 14 8.81 -14.99 10.03
N ARG A 15 10.07 -14.67 9.73
CA ARG A 15 10.90 -13.77 10.56
C ARG A 15 10.31 -12.36 10.67
N LEU A 16 9.82 -11.82 9.56
CA LEU A 16 9.19 -10.50 9.54
C LEU A 16 7.89 -10.48 10.34
N LEU A 17 7.04 -11.50 10.19
CA LEU A 17 5.77 -11.61 10.90
C LEU A 17 5.96 -11.79 12.40
N ASP A 18 6.94 -12.60 12.82
CA ASP A 18 7.28 -12.76 14.23
C ASP A 18 7.71 -11.43 14.85
N TRP A 19 8.66 -10.73 14.23
CA TRP A 19 9.08 -9.41 14.67
C TRP A 19 7.92 -8.40 14.69
N HIS A 20 7.08 -8.40 13.66
CA HIS A 20 5.94 -7.49 13.57
C HIS A 20 4.99 -7.71 14.74
N ARG A 21 4.63 -8.96 15.05
CA ARG A 21 3.72 -9.30 16.15
C ARG A 21 4.30 -8.97 17.52
N ASN A 22 5.60 -9.21 17.72
CA ASN A 22 6.26 -9.04 19.01
C ASN A 22 6.85 -7.64 19.24
N SER A 23 6.78 -6.74 18.26
CA SER A 23 7.33 -5.39 18.39
C SER A 23 6.47 -4.33 17.71
N GLU A 24 6.39 -4.35 16.38
CA GLU A 24 5.76 -3.25 15.65
C GLU A 24 4.26 -3.12 15.92
N LEU A 25 3.56 -4.24 16.05
CA LEU A 25 2.15 -4.30 16.37
C LEU A 25 1.84 -3.71 17.76
N THR A 26 2.71 -3.96 18.75
CA THR A 26 2.60 -3.35 20.08
C THR A 26 2.70 -1.83 20.00
N ARG A 27 3.67 -1.32 19.24
CA ARG A 27 3.83 0.13 19.02
C ARG A 27 2.61 0.73 18.31
N MET A 28 2.07 0.03 17.31
CA MET A 28 0.85 0.45 16.61
C MET A 28 -0.33 0.52 17.56
N ALA A 29 -0.49 -0.47 18.45
CA ALA A 29 -1.55 -0.49 19.45
C ALA A 29 -1.45 0.70 20.42
N GLU A 30 -0.25 0.99 20.93
CA GLU A 30 0.00 2.16 21.78
C GLU A 30 -0.34 3.48 21.06
N HIS A 31 0.06 3.60 19.79
CA HIS A 31 -0.25 4.78 18.97
C HIS A 31 -1.75 4.95 18.73
N LEU A 32 -2.50 3.86 18.50
CA LEU A 32 -3.96 3.89 18.39
C LEU A 32 -4.64 4.32 19.69
N ILE A 33 -4.11 3.92 20.85
CA ILE A 33 -4.59 4.39 22.16
C ILE A 33 -4.39 5.90 22.30
N GLN A 34 -3.23 6.41 21.88
CA GLN A 34 -2.96 7.86 21.89
C GLN A 34 -3.88 8.62 20.92
N LEU A 35 -4.11 8.07 19.73
CA LEU A 35 -5.04 8.65 18.77
C LEU A 35 -6.46 8.71 19.33
N LYS A 36 -6.93 7.65 20.00
CA LYS A 36 -8.22 7.64 20.69
C LYS A 36 -8.31 8.77 21.72
N TYR A 37 -7.27 8.97 22.53
CA TYR A 37 -7.25 10.06 23.52
C TYR A 37 -7.32 11.44 22.85
N ARG A 38 -6.51 11.69 21.80
CA ARG A 38 -6.55 12.94 21.03
C ARG A 38 -7.92 13.18 20.40
N TYR A 39 -8.52 12.15 19.82
CA TYR A 39 -9.87 12.21 19.25
C TYR A 39 -10.92 12.63 20.28
N GLN A 40 -10.86 12.08 21.49
CA GLN A 40 -11.77 12.45 22.58
C GLN A 40 -11.63 13.91 23.04
N GLN A 41 -10.48 14.55 22.79
CA GLN A 41 -10.24 15.96 23.09
C GLN A 41 -10.58 16.89 21.91
N GLY A 42 -11.04 16.33 20.79
CA GLY A 42 -11.25 17.05 19.53
C GLY A 42 -9.96 17.16 18.72
N LEU A 43 -9.92 16.48 17.57
CA LEU A 43 -8.76 16.49 16.68
C LEU A 43 -8.45 17.90 16.16
N LYS A 44 -7.17 18.24 16.16
CA LYS A 44 -6.61 19.47 15.61
C LYS A 44 -5.71 19.17 14.41
N GLY A 45 -5.36 20.20 13.64
CA GLY A 45 -4.44 20.05 12.50
C GLY A 45 -3.09 19.45 12.89
N GLU A 46 -2.58 19.77 14.08
CA GLU A 46 -1.34 19.19 14.63
C GLU A 46 -1.44 17.67 14.86
N ASP A 47 -2.63 17.15 15.20
CA ASP A 47 -2.85 15.71 15.36
C ASP A 47 -2.79 14.98 14.02
N ILE A 48 -3.21 15.63 12.93
CA ILE A 48 -3.11 15.08 11.57
C ILE A 48 -1.65 14.90 11.15
N GLU A 49 -0.81 15.92 11.39
CA GLU A 49 0.61 15.83 11.05
C GLU A 49 1.36 14.83 11.94
N TRP A 50 0.98 14.75 13.22
CA TRP A 50 1.47 13.70 14.12
C TRP A 50 1.13 12.29 13.61
N MET A 51 -0.13 12.04 13.21
CA MET A 51 -0.54 10.75 12.63
C MET A 51 0.25 10.42 11.36
N ARG A 52 0.42 11.40 10.47
CA ARG A 52 1.19 11.23 9.23
C ARG A 52 2.64 10.86 9.51
N THR A 53 3.26 11.55 10.48
CA THR A 53 4.64 11.29 10.91
C THR A 53 4.79 9.89 11.46
N GLU A 54 3.91 9.48 12.37
CA GLU A 54 3.96 8.15 12.99
C GLU A 54 3.71 7.05 11.96
N HIS A 55 2.72 7.20 11.08
CA HIS A 55 2.48 6.28 9.95
C HIS A 55 3.74 6.10 9.09
N LYS A 56 4.43 7.18 8.75
CA LYS A 56 5.68 7.12 7.98
C LYS A 56 6.77 6.35 8.74
N GLN A 57 6.87 6.53 10.05
CA GLN A 57 7.83 5.77 10.86
C GLN A 57 7.48 4.28 10.92
N PHE A 58 6.21 3.91 11.07
CA PHE A 58 5.75 2.52 11.01
C PHE A 58 6.16 1.88 9.68
N TRP A 59 5.90 2.56 8.56
CA TRP A 59 6.30 2.11 7.24
C TRP A 59 7.81 1.87 7.13
N ASN A 60 8.61 2.86 7.52
CA ASN A 60 10.07 2.77 7.45
C ASN A 60 10.61 1.58 8.25
N ARG A 61 10.12 1.37 9.50
CA ARG A 61 10.58 0.25 10.33
C ARG A 61 10.25 -1.11 9.71
N ILE A 62 9.08 -1.27 9.11
CA ILE A 62 8.70 -2.50 8.40
C ILE A 62 9.62 -2.72 7.21
N MET A 63 9.85 -1.70 6.38
CA MET A 63 10.71 -1.80 5.20
C MET A 63 12.16 -2.09 5.58
N ASP A 64 12.72 -1.40 6.56
CA ASP A 64 14.06 -1.62 7.07
C ASP A 64 14.23 -3.04 7.62
N ARG A 65 13.21 -3.55 8.34
CA ARG A 65 13.23 -4.92 8.86
C ARG A 65 13.18 -5.97 7.76
N ALA A 66 12.35 -5.75 6.73
CA ALA A 66 12.14 -6.69 5.63
C ALA A 66 13.30 -6.68 4.62
N LYS A 67 14.02 -5.56 4.51
CA LYS A 67 15.03 -5.32 3.48
C LYS A 67 16.08 -6.43 3.34
N PRO A 68 16.72 -6.96 4.40
CA PRO A 68 17.74 -8.00 4.24
C PRO A 68 17.19 -9.27 3.58
N ASP A 69 16.01 -9.72 4.02
CA ASP A 69 15.33 -10.91 3.51
C ASP A 69 14.85 -10.69 2.06
N LEU A 70 14.35 -9.49 1.75
CA LEU A 70 14.00 -9.10 0.38
C LEU A 70 15.23 -9.08 -0.52
N VAL A 71 16.36 -8.50 -0.10
CA VAL A 71 17.59 -8.52 -0.92
C VAL A 71 18.04 -9.95 -1.19
N ALA A 72 18.04 -10.82 -0.16
CA ALA A 72 18.44 -12.21 -0.29
C ALA A 72 17.56 -12.94 -1.32
N PHE A 73 16.24 -12.82 -1.21
CA PHE A 73 15.29 -13.43 -2.15
C PHE A 73 15.41 -12.82 -3.56
N LEU A 74 15.32 -11.51 -3.69
CA LEU A 74 15.30 -10.84 -5.01
C LEU A 74 16.60 -11.02 -5.79
N SER A 75 17.74 -11.23 -5.11
CA SER A 75 19.03 -11.53 -5.77
C SER A 75 19.03 -12.89 -6.49
N THR A 76 18.14 -13.80 -6.10
CA THR A 76 18.02 -15.13 -6.71
C THR A 76 17.10 -15.15 -7.92
N VAL A 77 16.39 -14.05 -8.21
CA VAL A 77 15.43 -13.99 -9.30
C VAL A 77 16.18 -14.00 -10.63
N GLU A 78 15.81 -14.92 -11.50
CA GLU A 78 16.38 -15.06 -12.84
C GLU A 78 15.51 -14.41 -13.91
N GLU A 79 16.10 -14.11 -15.06
CA GLU A 79 15.44 -13.36 -16.14
C GLU A 79 14.15 -14.03 -16.65
N ASP A 80 14.09 -15.37 -16.70
CA ASP A 80 12.84 -16.08 -17.05
C ASP A 80 11.70 -15.78 -16.06
N GLN A 81 12.03 -15.63 -14.77
CA GLN A 81 11.06 -15.30 -13.73
C GLN A 81 10.65 -13.83 -13.81
N VAL A 82 11.56 -12.94 -14.21
CA VAL A 82 11.22 -11.52 -14.48
C VAL A 82 10.25 -11.43 -15.66
N ARG A 83 10.51 -12.14 -16.77
CA ARG A 83 9.60 -12.20 -17.91
C ARG A 83 8.23 -12.77 -17.54
N GLN A 84 8.22 -13.86 -16.76
CA GLN A 84 6.97 -14.44 -16.27
C GLN A 84 6.19 -13.43 -15.40
N MET A 85 6.86 -12.71 -14.50
CA MET A 85 6.22 -11.66 -13.69
C MET A 85 5.66 -10.53 -14.55
N GLU A 86 6.39 -10.06 -15.56
CA GLU A 86 5.93 -9.03 -16.50
C GLU A 86 4.68 -9.47 -17.28
N HIS A 87 4.63 -10.75 -17.68
CA HIS A 87 3.45 -11.33 -18.34
C HIS A 87 2.23 -11.33 -17.42
N GLU A 88 2.38 -11.81 -16.18
CA GLU A 88 1.31 -11.82 -15.17
C GLU A 88 0.79 -10.41 -14.83
N PHE A 89 1.66 -9.39 -14.91
CA PHE A 89 1.26 -8.00 -14.75
C PHE A 89 0.34 -7.47 -15.85
N ILE A 90 0.42 -8.03 -17.06
CA ILE A 90 -0.39 -7.64 -18.22
C ILE A 90 -1.74 -8.37 -18.19
N GLU A 91 -1.76 -9.64 -17.81
CA GLU A 91 -2.96 -10.48 -17.90
C GLU A 91 -4.04 -10.16 -16.86
N LYS A 92 -3.69 -9.45 -15.79
CA LYS A 92 -4.60 -9.23 -14.66
C LYS A 92 -5.44 -7.97 -14.84
N GLU A 93 -6.65 -8.12 -15.38
CA GLU A 93 -7.68 -7.08 -15.31
C GLU A 93 -8.26 -6.99 -13.90
N ASP A 94 -7.92 -5.93 -13.17
CA ASP A 94 -8.37 -5.75 -11.78
C ASP A 94 -9.50 -4.71 -11.65
N TRP A 95 -9.83 -4.35 -10.40
CA TRP A 95 -10.87 -3.37 -10.10
C TRP A 95 -10.57 -1.98 -10.66
N LEU A 96 -9.28 -1.61 -10.77
CA LEU A 96 -8.82 -0.32 -11.24
C LEU A 96 -8.94 -0.21 -12.76
N ASP A 97 -8.65 -1.30 -13.48
CA ASP A 97 -8.93 -1.40 -14.92
C ASP A 97 -10.43 -1.28 -15.20
N LYS A 98 -11.28 -1.94 -14.41
CA LYS A 98 -12.75 -1.78 -14.48
C LYS A 98 -13.17 -0.34 -14.21
N GLN A 99 -12.65 0.28 -13.14
CA GLN A 99 -12.98 1.67 -12.80
C GLN A 99 -12.53 2.65 -13.88
N SER A 100 -11.42 2.41 -14.56
CA SER A 100 -10.94 3.29 -15.65
C SER A 100 -11.84 3.33 -16.88
N LYS A 101 -12.74 2.34 -17.00
CA LYS A 101 -13.73 2.24 -18.07
C LYS A 101 -15.10 2.79 -17.64
N MET A 102 -15.26 3.14 -16.36
CA MET A 102 -16.51 3.68 -15.81
C MET A 102 -16.67 5.16 -16.21
N THR A 103 -17.92 5.57 -16.34
CA THR A 103 -18.30 6.98 -16.34
C THR A 103 -18.00 7.62 -14.97
N ALA A 104 -17.97 8.96 -14.91
CA ALA A 104 -17.74 9.68 -13.66
C ALA A 104 -18.77 9.31 -12.57
N ASP A 105 -20.04 9.15 -12.94
CA ASP A 105 -21.13 8.80 -12.03
C ASP A 105 -20.99 7.36 -11.51
N GLU A 106 -20.64 6.41 -12.39
CA GLU A 106 -20.38 5.02 -11.99
C GLU A 106 -19.16 4.92 -11.06
N ALA A 107 -18.08 5.64 -11.37
CA ALA A 107 -16.88 5.68 -10.55
C ALA A 107 -17.17 6.29 -9.16
N HIS A 108 -17.99 7.33 -9.10
CA HIS A 108 -18.46 7.94 -7.86
C HIS A 108 -19.29 6.96 -7.03
N ALA A 109 -20.30 6.33 -7.64
CA ALA A 109 -21.15 5.35 -6.95
C ALA A 109 -20.33 4.15 -6.42
N SER A 110 -19.39 3.64 -7.21
CA SER A 110 -18.49 2.56 -6.82
C SER A 110 -17.57 2.95 -5.65
N THR A 111 -16.96 4.13 -5.71
CA THR A 111 -16.09 4.67 -4.65
C THR A 111 -16.86 4.88 -3.36
N LEU A 112 -18.05 5.49 -3.45
CA LEU A 112 -18.92 5.72 -2.31
C LEU A 112 -19.33 4.41 -1.65
N LYS A 113 -19.76 3.41 -2.44
CA LYS A 113 -20.12 2.09 -1.94
C LYS A 113 -18.97 1.41 -1.20
N TRP A 114 -17.77 1.44 -1.77
CA TRP A 114 -16.57 0.90 -1.12
C TRP A 114 -16.26 1.61 0.20
N PHE A 115 -16.30 2.96 0.20
CA PHE A 115 -15.96 3.76 1.36
C PHE A 115 -16.98 3.58 2.51
N VAL A 116 -18.27 3.54 2.19
CA VAL A 116 -19.33 3.23 3.17
C VAL A 116 -19.15 1.83 3.75
N GLY A 117 -18.93 0.82 2.92
CA GLY A 117 -18.72 -0.56 3.40
C GLY A 117 -17.46 -0.70 4.25
N LEU A 118 -16.40 0.06 3.95
CA LEU A 118 -15.21 0.14 4.80
C LEU A 118 -15.57 0.73 6.17
N LEU A 119 -16.28 1.85 6.21
CA LEU A 119 -16.68 2.48 7.48
C LEU A 119 -17.59 1.57 8.29
N GLU A 120 -18.57 0.91 7.66
CA GLU A 120 -19.47 -0.02 8.35
C GLU A 120 -18.74 -1.20 8.98
N LYS A 121 -17.69 -1.72 8.32
CA LYS A 121 -16.84 -2.77 8.88
C LYS A 121 -16.12 -2.35 10.17
N TRP A 122 -15.84 -1.06 10.34
CA TRP A 122 -15.11 -0.53 11.49
C TRP A 122 -16.01 0.07 12.57
N LEU A 123 -17.11 0.70 12.16
CA LEU A 123 -17.97 1.49 13.04
C LEU A 123 -19.32 0.82 13.32
N GLY A 124 -19.64 -0.28 12.62
CA GLY A 124 -20.99 -0.84 12.59
C GLY A 124 -21.89 -0.12 11.59
N ASP A 125 -23.16 -0.50 11.55
CA ASP A 125 -24.11 0.00 10.56
C ASP A 125 -24.24 1.53 10.62
N LEU A 126 -24.20 2.17 9.43
CA LEU A 126 -24.36 3.61 9.30
C LEU A 126 -25.82 3.97 9.00
N GLU A 127 -26.34 4.97 9.70
CA GLU A 127 -27.68 5.51 9.48
C GLU A 127 -27.79 6.22 8.12
N PRO A 128 -29.00 6.33 7.53
CA PRO A 128 -29.21 6.99 6.24
C PRO A 128 -28.62 8.41 6.17
N ASP A 129 -28.78 9.22 7.22
CA ASP A 129 -28.27 10.60 7.26
C ASP A 129 -26.73 10.65 7.29
N GLN A 130 -26.09 9.65 7.92
CA GLN A 130 -24.63 9.53 7.95
C GLN A 130 -24.10 9.18 6.55
N LYS A 131 -24.77 8.25 5.86
CA LYS A 131 -24.45 7.88 4.47
C LYS A 131 -24.57 9.07 3.53
N GLN A 132 -25.60 9.91 3.70
CA GLN A 132 -25.79 11.13 2.92
C GLN A 132 -24.71 12.19 3.19
N LYS A 133 -24.28 12.35 4.44
CA LYS A 133 -23.13 13.23 4.76
C LYS A 133 -21.86 12.72 4.10
N ILE A 134 -21.59 11.42 4.18
CA ILE A 134 -20.42 10.81 3.55
C ILE A 134 -20.44 11.00 2.03
N SER A 135 -21.59 10.83 1.37
CA SER A 135 -21.69 11.04 -0.08
C SER A 135 -21.34 12.46 -0.51
N SER A 136 -21.59 13.45 0.34
CA SER A 136 -21.20 14.85 0.08
C SER A 136 -19.68 15.08 0.20
N TRP A 137 -18.97 14.24 0.96
CA TRP A 137 -17.52 14.33 1.15
C TRP A 137 -16.74 13.54 0.10
N VAL A 138 -17.27 12.38 -0.31
CA VAL A 138 -16.64 11.51 -1.29
C VAL A 138 -16.77 12.13 -2.67
N LYS A 139 -15.74 12.83 -3.13
CA LYS A 139 -15.62 13.19 -4.54
C LYS A 139 -14.87 12.08 -5.26
N ALA A 140 -15.46 11.52 -6.33
CA ALA A 140 -14.66 10.75 -7.25
C ALA A 140 -13.89 11.74 -8.11
N ASP A 141 -12.57 11.69 -7.99
CA ASP A 141 -11.67 12.37 -8.89
C ASP A 141 -11.38 11.41 -10.05
N PRO A 142 -11.87 11.67 -11.27
CA PRO A 142 -11.58 10.81 -12.43
C PRO A 142 -10.08 10.71 -12.70
N ASP A 143 -9.31 11.76 -12.38
CA ASP A 143 -7.86 11.78 -12.56
C ASP A 143 -7.18 10.82 -11.59
N TRP A 144 -7.79 10.52 -10.44
CA TRP A 144 -7.25 9.59 -9.45
C TRP A 144 -7.07 8.16 -10.00
N THR A 145 -8.03 7.68 -10.78
CA THR A 145 -7.95 6.35 -11.41
C THR A 145 -6.83 6.31 -12.45
N ALA A 146 -6.75 7.34 -13.30
CA ALA A 146 -5.71 7.46 -14.31
C ALA A 146 -4.31 7.56 -13.68
N ILE A 147 -4.19 8.32 -12.59
CA ILE A 147 -2.99 8.45 -11.77
C ILE A 147 -2.57 7.08 -11.23
N LYS A 148 -3.47 6.34 -10.58
CA LYS A 148 -3.15 5.01 -10.04
C LYS A 148 -2.70 4.03 -11.11
N LEU A 149 -3.31 4.04 -12.29
CA LEU A 149 -2.91 3.19 -13.40
C LEU A 149 -1.51 3.55 -13.91
N LYS A 150 -1.21 4.85 -14.05
CA LYS A 150 0.12 5.33 -14.42
C LYS A 150 1.16 4.89 -13.39
N ASN A 151 0.85 5.00 -12.11
CA ASN A 151 1.74 4.62 -11.01
C ASN A 151 1.98 3.11 -10.99
N ARG A 152 0.93 2.30 -11.20
CA ARG A 152 1.03 0.84 -11.33
C ARG A 152 2.00 0.46 -12.44
N LYS A 153 1.85 1.05 -13.63
CA LYS A 153 2.74 0.80 -14.79
C LYS A 153 4.18 1.22 -14.51
N LYS A 154 4.37 2.38 -13.86
CA LYS A 154 5.69 2.88 -13.46
C LYS A 154 6.35 1.88 -12.48
N PHE A 155 5.64 1.49 -11.43
CA PHE A 155 6.13 0.56 -10.42
C PHE A 155 6.48 -0.82 -10.98
N GLN A 156 5.65 -1.37 -11.87
CA GLN A 156 5.91 -2.64 -12.54
C GLN A 156 7.18 -2.60 -13.39
N THR A 157 7.35 -1.52 -14.17
CA THR A 157 8.57 -1.28 -14.97
C THR A 157 9.79 -1.14 -14.08
N GLU A 158 9.71 -0.32 -13.03
CA GLU A 158 10.81 -0.08 -12.09
C GLU A 158 11.23 -1.36 -11.35
N LEU A 159 10.26 -2.18 -10.95
CA LEU A 159 10.54 -3.48 -10.33
C LEU A 159 11.26 -4.41 -11.31
N ALA A 160 10.80 -4.51 -12.56
CA ALA A 160 11.46 -5.35 -13.56
C ALA A 160 12.90 -4.90 -13.84
N GLN A 161 13.13 -3.57 -13.94
CA GLN A 161 14.48 -3.01 -14.09
C GLN A 161 15.37 -3.27 -12.87
N LEU A 162 14.80 -3.15 -11.67
CA LEU A 162 15.48 -3.44 -10.41
C LEU A 162 15.97 -4.89 -10.35
N LEU A 163 15.10 -5.85 -10.70
CA LEU A 163 15.44 -7.28 -10.70
C LEU A 163 16.52 -7.65 -11.72
N ARG A 164 16.53 -6.96 -12.87
CA ARG A 164 17.58 -7.12 -13.90
C ARG A 164 18.91 -6.51 -13.49
N SER A 165 18.90 -5.51 -12.60
CA SER A 165 20.08 -4.77 -12.17
C SER A 165 20.74 -5.40 -10.94
N LYS A 166 21.15 -6.68 -11.02
CA LYS A 166 21.64 -7.45 -9.85
C LYS A 166 22.75 -6.73 -9.06
N ASN A 167 23.66 -6.02 -9.74
CA ASN A 167 24.81 -5.33 -9.11
C ASN A 167 24.45 -4.07 -8.31
N SER A 168 23.26 -3.50 -8.51
CA SER A 168 22.79 -2.29 -7.81
C SER A 168 21.45 -2.52 -7.09
N LEU A 169 21.04 -3.79 -6.96
CA LEU A 169 19.77 -4.21 -6.38
C LEU A 169 19.63 -3.68 -4.95
N LYS A 170 20.67 -3.79 -4.12
CA LYS A 170 20.62 -3.40 -2.71
C LYS A 170 20.45 -1.89 -2.54
N GLU A 171 21.17 -1.09 -3.32
CA GLU A 171 21.12 0.37 -3.30
C GLU A 171 19.76 0.86 -3.81
N ASN A 172 19.31 0.31 -4.94
CA ASN A 172 18.08 0.73 -5.61
C ASN A 172 16.82 0.24 -4.89
N LEU A 173 16.86 -0.94 -4.25
CA LEU A 173 15.74 -1.45 -3.45
C LEU A 173 15.42 -0.50 -2.28
N ASN A 174 16.42 0.16 -1.70
CA ASN A 174 16.19 1.10 -0.63
C ASN A 174 15.31 2.28 -1.05
N VAL A 175 15.59 2.84 -2.22
CA VAL A 175 14.81 3.94 -2.81
C VAL A 175 13.41 3.47 -3.16
N TRP A 176 13.31 2.29 -3.77
CA TRP A 176 12.05 1.70 -4.18
C TRP A 176 11.10 1.38 -3.01
N LEU A 177 11.62 0.86 -1.88
CA LEU A 177 10.80 0.52 -0.69
C LEU A 177 10.33 1.76 0.11
N HIS A 178 11.15 2.81 0.17
CA HIS A 178 10.87 3.98 1.01
C HIS A 178 10.15 5.11 0.28
N GLN A 179 10.03 5.01 -1.05
CA GLN A 179 9.32 5.98 -1.85
C GLN A 179 8.26 5.35 -2.78
N PRO A 180 7.35 4.51 -2.27
CA PRO A 180 6.27 3.98 -3.10
C PRO A 180 5.40 5.12 -3.68
N GLU A 181 5.34 6.25 -2.97
CA GLU A 181 4.54 7.42 -3.33
C GLU A 181 5.24 8.45 -4.23
N THR A 182 6.58 8.45 -4.43
CA THR A 182 7.22 9.26 -5.50
C THR A 182 7.05 8.62 -6.88
N SER A 183 6.48 7.42 -6.91
CA SER A 183 5.87 6.80 -8.09
C SER A 183 4.39 7.15 -8.24
N GLY A 184 3.86 8.13 -7.47
CA GLY A 184 2.58 8.82 -7.68
C GLY A 184 2.66 10.34 -7.47
N PRO A 185 1.62 11.11 -7.85
CA PRO A 185 1.55 12.53 -7.52
C PRO A 185 1.20 12.67 -6.04
N LYS A 186 1.81 13.68 -5.40
CA LYS A 186 1.39 14.17 -4.10
C LYS A 186 -0.10 14.51 -4.15
N ILE A 187 -0.92 13.82 -3.37
CA ILE A 187 -2.22 14.37 -2.99
C ILE A 187 -1.96 15.21 -1.75
N LEU A 188 -2.03 16.53 -1.95
CA LEU A 188 -2.07 17.60 -0.95
C LEU A 188 -0.94 17.58 0.11
#